data_AF-A0A0F9HRK4-F1
#
_entry.id   AF-A0A0F9HRK4-F1
#
_cell.length_a   1.000
_cell.length_b   1.000
_cell.length_c   1.000
_cell.angle_alpha   90.00
_cell.angle_beta   90.00
_cell.angle_gamma   90.00
#
_symmetry.space_group_name_H-M   'P 1'
#
loop_
_entity.id
_entity.type
_entity.pdbx_description
1 polymer ?
#
loop_
_entity_poly.entity_id
_entity_poly.type
_entity_poly.pdbx_seq_one_letter_code
_entity_poly.pdbx_strand_id
1 'polypeptide(L)'
;MTIPKIGDVKIRYHRKIPKNAKIKTLTLIKEGGKWFCSFSLEIEDQEELKHNTKAAIGIDLGLEHFIYTSDNIHFDALKAYKSYAKNLKKLQRKLKKTTKRTNKYQRVLKALQKAHYRIKCKRVGYHHYLIGKILKDNDVIFYEDLDICNMVKKPKPIKDEKTDQY
;
A
#
# COMPACT_ATOMS: atom_id res chain seq x y z
N MET A 1 -19.97 -13.94 -15.22
CA MET A 1 -20.64 -12.74 -14.68
C MET A 1 -20.80 -11.79 -15.83
N THR A 2 -22.00 -11.28 -16.05
CA THR A 2 -22.28 -10.31 -17.10
C THR A 2 -21.98 -8.91 -16.59
N ILE A 3 -21.08 -8.20 -17.26
CA ILE A 3 -20.75 -6.82 -16.94
C ILE A 3 -21.45 -5.91 -17.95
N PRO A 4 -22.18 -4.87 -17.52
CA PRO A 4 -22.80 -3.91 -18.42
C PRO A 4 -21.78 -3.37 -19.44
N LYS A 5 -22.16 -3.31 -20.72
CA LYS A 5 -21.33 -2.82 -21.85
C LYS A 5 -20.11 -3.67 -22.24
N ILE A 6 -19.78 -4.71 -21.48
CA ILE A 6 -18.64 -5.61 -21.79
C ILE A 6 -19.13 -7.02 -22.14
N GLY A 7 -20.24 -7.45 -21.53
CA GLY A 7 -20.78 -8.79 -21.71
C GLY A 7 -20.22 -9.77 -20.68
N ASP A 8 -20.19 -11.05 -21.04
CA ASP A 8 -19.83 -12.11 -20.12
C ASP A 8 -18.32 -12.23 -19.91
N VAL A 9 -17.90 -12.04 -18.66
CA VAL A 9 -16.51 -12.17 -18.25
C VAL A 9 -16.37 -13.29 -17.24
N LYS A 10 -15.40 -14.17 -17.49
CA LYS A 10 -14.94 -15.17 -16.51
C LYS A 10 -14.04 -14.48 -15.48
N ILE A 11 -14.46 -14.46 -14.23
CA ILE A 11 -13.74 -13.82 -13.12
C ILE A 11 -13.29 -14.90 -12.14
N ARG A 12 -12.03 -14.82 -11.69
CA ARG A 12 -11.55 -15.62 -10.56
C ARG A 12 -11.83 -14.86 -9.27
N TYR A 13 -12.81 -15.32 -8.50
CA TYR A 13 -13.13 -14.75 -7.20
C TYR A 13 -12.04 -15.10 -6.19
N HIS A 14 -11.49 -14.07 -5.53
CA HIS A 14 -10.58 -14.25 -4.39
C HIS A 14 -11.35 -14.62 -3.11
N ARG A 15 -12.54 -14.04 -2.93
CA ARG A 15 -13.47 -14.29 -1.82
C ARG A 15 -14.88 -14.38 -2.39
N LYS A 16 -15.73 -15.18 -1.74
CA LYS A 16 -17.17 -15.20 -2.05
C LYS A 16 -17.79 -13.87 -1.58
N ILE A 17 -18.75 -13.36 -2.33
CA ILE A 17 -19.53 -12.19 -1.91
C ILE A 17 -20.48 -12.66 -0.79
N PRO A 18 -20.51 -12.00 0.37
CA PRO A 18 -21.44 -12.34 1.45
C PRO A 18 -22.89 -12.27 0.96
N LYS A 19 -23.76 -13.13 1.49
CA LYS A 19 -25.17 -13.18 1.05
C LYS A 19 -25.94 -11.91 1.42
N ASN A 20 -25.58 -11.28 2.53
CA ASN A 20 -26.15 -10.03 3.03
C ASN A 20 -25.50 -8.78 2.40
N ALA A 21 -24.60 -8.94 1.42
CA ALA A 21 -23.91 -7.82 0.79
C ALA A 21 -24.60 -7.38 -0.50
N LYS A 22 -24.86 -6.08 -0.63
CA LYS A 22 -25.32 -5.45 -1.86
C LYS A 22 -24.13 -4.87 -2.64
N ILE A 23 -23.97 -5.28 -3.90
CA ILE A 23 -22.93 -4.71 -4.78
C ILE A 23 -23.34 -3.30 -5.20
N LYS A 24 -22.55 -2.28 -4.84
CA LYS A 24 -22.75 -0.89 -5.26
C LYS A 24 -22.06 -0.62 -6.59
N THR A 25 -20.76 -0.90 -6.64
CA THR A 25 -19.90 -0.50 -7.76
C THR A 25 -18.95 -1.62 -8.13
N LEU A 26 -18.78 -1.85 -9.43
CA LEU A 26 -17.73 -2.68 -9.99
C LEU A 26 -16.71 -1.79 -10.70
N THR A 27 -15.47 -1.80 -10.22
CA THR A 27 -14.36 -1.09 -10.85
C THR A 27 -13.42 -2.08 -11.52
N LEU A 28 -13.19 -1.90 -12.82
CA LEU A 28 -12.18 -2.65 -13.59
C LEU A 28 -10.85 -1.93 -13.54
N ILE A 29 -9.84 -2.61 -13.00
CA ILE A 29 -8.50 -2.04 -12.80
C ILE A 29 -7.49 -2.84 -13.61
N LYS A 30 -6.66 -2.15 -14.40
CA LYS A 30 -5.53 -2.77 -15.10
C LYS A 30 -4.24 -2.41 -14.40
N GLU A 31 -3.63 -3.36 -13.70
CA GLU A 31 -2.39 -3.14 -12.96
C GLU A 31 -1.41 -4.31 -13.17
N GLY A 32 -0.11 -4.03 -13.28
CA GLY A 32 0.91 -5.07 -13.43
C GLY A 32 0.75 -5.97 -14.67
N GLY A 33 -0.01 -5.52 -15.66
CA GLY A 33 -0.35 -6.30 -16.85
C GLY A 33 -1.46 -7.34 -16.64
N LYS A 34 -2.21 -7.25 -15.53
CA LYS A 34 -3.40 -8.05 -15.24
C LYS A 34 -4.63 -7.15 -15.13
N TRP A 35 -5.81 -7.73 -15.31
CA TRP A 35 -7.09 -7.09 -15.02
C TRP A 35 -7.64 -7.59 -13.68
N PHE A 36 -8.17 -6.66 -12.89
CA PHE A 36 -8.81 -6.92 -11.61
C PHE A 36 -10.23 -6.36 -11.62
N CYS A 37 -11.11 -7.04 -10.92
CA CYS A 37 -12.47 -6.60 -10.64
C CYS A 37 -12.54 -6.26 -9.14
N SER A 38 -12.76 -4.98 -8.82
CA SER A 38 -12.97 -4.52 -7.44
C SER A 38 -14.45 -4.28 -7.21
N PHE A 39 -15.03 -5.02 -6.28
CA PHE A 39 -16.43 -4.89 -5.90
C PHE A 39 -16.50 -4.03 -4.64
N SER A 40 -17.20 -2.91 -4.71
CA SER A 40 -17.63 -2.17 -3.53
C SER A 40 -18.96 -2.75 -3.07
N LEU A 41 -18.98 -3.21 -1.82
CA LEU A 41 -20.12 -3.87 -1.21
C LEU A 41 -20.64 -2.99 -0.08
N GLU A 42 -21.95 -2.85 0.00
CA GLU A 42 -22.67 -2.36 1.18
C GLU A 42 -23.16 -3.58 1.94
N ILE A 43 -22.90 -3.62 3.24
CA ILE A 43 -23.32 -4.69 4.14
C ILE A 43 -24.08 -4.00 5.27
N GLU A 44 -25.29 -4.47 5.57
CA GLU A 44 -26.03 -3.98 6.74
C GLU A 44 -25.21 -4.27 8.00
N ASP A 45 -25.10 -3.27 8.88
CA ASP A 45 -24.24 -3.34 10.06
C ASP A 45 -24.48 -4.63 10.85
N GLN A 46 -23.39 -5.34 11.12
CA GLN A 46 -23.41 -6.38 12.13
C GLN A 46 -23.35 -5.69 13.49
N GLU A 47 -24.09 -6.23 14.45
CA GLU A 47 -24.17 -5.75 15.84
C GLU A 47 -22.84 -5.21 16.36
N GLU A 48 -22.89 -4.10 17.10
CA GLU A 48 -21.73 -3.53 17.79
C GLU A 48 -21.02 -4.65 18.58
N LEU A 49 -19.79 -4.95 18.17
CA LEU A 49 -18.98 -5.94 18.85
C LEU A 49 -18.80 -5.47 20.29
N LYS A 50 -19.19 -6.28 21.27
CA LYS A 50 -18.89 -6.01 22.68
C LYS A 50 -17.38 -5.98 22.84
N HIS A 51 -16.81 -4.78 22.96
CA HIS A 51 -15.38 -4.59 23.16
C HIS A 51 -15.04 -4.94 24.61
N ASN A 52 -14.50 -6.14 24.83
CA ASN A 52 -13.85 -6.47 26.10
C ASN A 52 -12.41 -5.97 26.01
N THR A 53 -12.18 -4.68 26.28
CA THR A 53 -10.88 -4.02 26.11
C THR A 53 -9.92 -4.45 27.22
N LYS A 54 -9.21 -5.56 27.02
CA LYS A 54 -8.24 -6.08 27.99
C LYS A 54 -6.80 -5.77 27.59
N ALA A 55 -6.51 -5.77 26.29
CA ALA A 55 -5.20 -5.48 25.74
C ALA A 55 -5.24 -4.19 24.91
N ALA A 56 -4.36 -3.25 25.23
CA ALA A 56 -4.24 -1.98 24.52
C ALA A 56 -2.77 -1.70 24.20
N ILE A 57 -2.50 -1.17 23.01
CA ILE A 57 -1.13 -0.87 22.56
C ILE A 57 -1.06 0.50 21.90
N GLY A 58 -0.02 1.26 22.24
CA GLY A 58 0.35 2.48 21.53
C GLY A 58 1.31 2.15 20.39
N ILE A 59 1.09 2.74 19.22
CA ILE A 59 1.97 2.61 18.05
C ILE A 59 2.45 3.99 17.63
N ASP A 60 3.76 4.14 17.60
CA ASP A 60 4.47 5.23 16.93
C ASP A 60 4.95 4.76 15.54
N LEU A 61 4.75 5.59 14.52
CA LEU A 61 5.13 5.27 13.13
C LEU A 61 6.36 6.08 12.74
N GLY A 62 7.47 5.40 12.48
CA GLY A 62 8.72 6.04 12.09
C GLY A 62 9.12 5.78 10.63
N LEU A 63 10.15 6.51 10.19
CA LEU A 63 10.79 6.32 8.88
C LEU A 63 11.88 5.23 8.91
N GLU A 64 12.57 5.09 10.04
CA GLU A 64 13.63 4.11 10.24
C GLU A 64 13.07 2.76 10.70
N HIS A 65 12.39 2.76 11.85
CA HIS A 65 11.50 1.69 12.28
C HIS A 65 10.09 2.07 11.87
N PHE A 66 9.41 1.18 11.15
CA PHE A 66 8.09 1.44 10.60
C PHE A 66 7.01 1.52 11.69
N ILE A 67 7.16 0.70 12.74
CA ILE A 67 6.29 0.68 13.91
C ILE A 67 7.18 0.52 15.14
N TYR A 68 6.97 1.37 16.14
CA TYR A 68 7.46 1.22 17.50
C TYR A 68 6.26 1.12 18.44
N THR A 69 6.20 0.08 19.25
CA THR A 69 5.07 -0.15 20.16
C THR A 69 5.40 0.26 21.58
N SER A 70 4.38 0.61 22.38
CA SER A 70 4.52 0.86 23.83
C SER A 70 5.17 -0.29 24.61
N ASP A 71 5.12 -1.52 24.08
CA ASP A 71 5.75 -2.71 24.68
C ASP A 71 7.23 -2.87 24.29
N ASN A 72 7.87 -1.81 23.77
CA ASN A 72 9.27 -1.79 23.31
C ASN A 72 9.59 -2.77 22.15
N ILE A 73 8.57 -3.26 21.43
CA ILE A 73 8.75 -4.01 20.18
C ILE A 73 8.85 -3.03 19.01
N HIS A 74 9.79 -3.26 18.10
CA HIS A 74 9.93 -2.48 16.88
C HIS A 74 9.91 -3.37 15.64
N PHE A 75 9.37 -2.83 14.54
CA PHE A 75 9.35 -3.47 13.24
C PHE A 75 10.02 -2.55 12.21
N ASP A 76 11.03 -3.08 11.52
CA ASP A 76 11.76 -2.30 10.52
C ASP A 76 10.94 -1.98 9.27
N ALA A 77 11.18 -0.82 8.67
CA ALA A 77 10.59 -0.51 7.38
C ALA A 77 11.08 -1.47 6.28
N LEU A 78 10.13 -2.07 5.55
CA LEU A 78 10.46 -2.87 4.38
C LEU A 78 11.08 -1.98 3.30
N LYS A 79 12.40 -2.08 3.14
CA LYS A 79 13.19 -1.41 2.08
C LYS A 79 13.01 -2.08 0.71
N ALA A 80 11.77 -2.43 0.33
CA ALA A 80 11.43 -3.14 -0.90
C ALA A 80 11.99 -2.43 -2.12
N TYR A 81 11.83 -1.11 -2.23
CA TYR A 81 12.32 -0.33 -3.36
C TYR A 81 13.84 -0.48 -3.55
N LYS A 82 14.63 -0.48 -2.46
CA LYS A 82 16.09 -0.59 -2.51
C LYS A 82 16.54 -1.87 -3.22
N SER A 83 15.88 -3.00 -2.94
CA SER A 83 16.18 -4.29 -3.60
C SER A 83 15.88 -4.30 -5.11
N TYR A 84 14.92 -3.50 -5.58
CA TYR A 84 14.55 -3.42 -7.00
C TYR A 84 15.11 -2.19 -7.73
N ALA A 85 15.77 -1.26 -7.02
CA ALA A 85 16.17 0.04 -7.53
C ALA A 85 17.06 -0.06 -8.77
N LYS A 86 18.04 -0.97 -8.78
CA LYS A 86 18.94 -1.19 -9.92
C LYS A 86 18.16 -1.59 -11.19
N ASN A 87 17.21 -2.52 -11.04
CA ASN A 87 16.38 -2.98 -12.15
C ASN A 87 15.41 -1.89 -12.64
N LEU A 88 14.75 -1.18 -11.72
CA LEU A 88 13.87 -0.06 -12.05
C LEU A 88 14.63 1.03 -12.82
N LYS A 89 15.81 1.45 -12.33
CA LYS A 89 16.66 2.45 -13.00
C LYS A 89 17.03 2.01 -14.42
N LYS A 90 17.37 0.72 -14.62
CA LYS A 90 17.66 0.16 -15.95
C LYS A 90 16.44 0.22 -16.87
N LEU A 91 15.27 -0.18 -16.40
CA LEU A 91 14.02 -0.16 -17.17
C LEU A 91 13.57 1.26 -17.52
N GLN A 92 13.65 2.19 -16.57
CA GLN A 92 13.35 3.61 -16.79
C GLN A 92 14.29 4.23 -17.82
N ARG A 93 15.61 4.00 -17.71
CA ARG A 93 16.59 4.46 -18.72
C ARG A 93 16.30 3.87 -20.10
N LYS A 94 15.98 2.57 -20.17
CA LYS A 94 15.63 1.91 -21.44
C LYS A 94 14.35 2.48 -22.05
N LEU A 95 13.34 2.77 -21.22
CA LEU A 95 12.09 3.38 -21.66
C LEU A 95 12.33 4.77 -22.25
N LYS A 96 13.12 5.61 -21.55
CA LYS A 96 13.48 6.97 -22.01
C LYS A 96 14.17 6.96 -23.37
N LYS A 97 15.04 5.97 -23.63
CA LYS A 97 15.76 5.81 -24.90
C LYS A 97 14.96 5.16 -26.03
N THR A 98 13.76 4.66 -25.76
CA THR A 98 12.97 3.94 -26.77
C THR A 98 11.91 4.87 -27.35
N THR A 99 11.82 4.93 -28.69
CA THR A 99 10.80 5.72 -29.40
C THR A 99 9.39 5.32 -28.98
N LYS A 100 8.58 6.30 -28.59
CA LYS A 100 7.18 6.09 -28.17
C LYS A 100 6.37 5.39 -29.26
N ARG A 101 5.27 4.75 -28.87
CA ARG A 101 4.31 4.04 -29.75
C ARG A 101 4.87 2.85 -30.55
N THR A 102 6.14 2.46 -30.35
CA THR A 102 6.71 1.25 -30.95
C THR A 102 6.41 -0.01 -30.13
N ASN A 103 6.45 -1.18 -30.78
CA ASN A 103 6.34 -2.48 -30.09
C ASN A 103 7.42 -2.67 -29.02
N LYS A 104 8.63 -2.13 -29.26
CA LYS A 104 9.72 -2.13 -28.26
C LYS A 104 9.37 -1.27 -27.05
N TYR A 105 8.79 -0.09 -27.26
CA TYR A 105 8.35 0.79 -26.17
C TYR A 105 7.31 0.11 -25.29
N GLN A 106 6.28 -0.49 -25.89
CA GLN A 106 5.21 -1.17 -25.16
C GLN A 106 5.74 -2.34 -24.32
N ARG A 107 6.68 -3.13 -24.85
CA ARG A 107 7.34 -4.21 -24.10
C ARG A 107 8.10 -3.69 -22.89
N VAL A 108 8.88 -2.61 -23.04
CA VAL A 108 9.66 -2.02 -21.94
C VAL A 108 8.74 -1.39 -20.89
N LEU A 109 7.69 -0.68 -21.33
CA LEU A 109 6.68 -0.09 -20.44
C LEU A 109 5.99 -1.17 -19.60
N LYS A 110 5.54 -2.27 -20.24
CA LYS A 110 4.92 -3.40 -19.54
C LYS A 110 5.86 -4.04 -18.51
N ALA A 111 7.15 -4.15 -18.83
CA ALA A 111 8.15 -4.66 -17.89
C ALA A 111 8.34 -3.72 -16.68
N LEU A 112 8.39 -2.41 -16.91
CA LEU A 112 8.47 -1.39 -15.86
C LEU A 112 7.22 -1.42 -14.95
N GLN A 113 6.02 -1.46 -15.54
CA GLN A 113 4.76 -1.57 -14.80
C GLN A 113 4.71 -2.84 -13.93
N LYS A 114 5.15 -3.99 -14.46
CA LYS A 114 5.26 -5.23 -13.68
C LYS A 114 6.22 -5.09 -12.49
N ALA A 115 7.36 -4.41 -12.68
CA ALA A 115 8.32 -4.18 -11.61
C ALA A 115 7.72 -3.30 -10.49
N HIS A 116 7.07 -2.19 -10.85
CA HIS A 116 6.36 -1.35 -9.87
C HIS A 116 5.25 -2.11 -9.14
N TYR A 117 4.45 -2.88 -9.87
CA TYR A 117 3.39 -3.70 -9.27
C TYR A 117 3.94 -4.70 -8.25
N ARG A 118 5.06 -5.38 -8.56
CA ARG A 118 5.70 -6.31 -7.60
C ARG A 118 6.16 -5.61 -6.32
N ILE A 119 6.69 -4.40 -6.43
CA ILE A 119 7.11 -3.59 -5.26
C ILE A 119 5.88 -3.21 -4.43
N LYS A 120 4.81 -2.74 -5.08
CA LYS A 120 3.53 -2.43 -4.42
C LYS A 120 2.99 -3.64 -3.67
N CYS A 121 2.89 -4.81 -4.31
CA CYS A 121 2.41 -6.04 -3.67
C CYS A 121 3.25 -6.43 -2.46
N LYS A 122 4.59 -6.32 -2.54
CA LYS A 122 5.46 -6.62 -1.40
C LYS A 122 5.24 -5.67 -0.22
N ARG A 123 5.10 -4.36 -0.49
CA ARG A 123 4.80 -3.37 0.55
C ARG A 123 3.46 -3.63 1.21
N VAL A 124 2.40 -3.75 0.40
CA VAL A 124 1.03 -4.01 0.89
C VAL A 124 0.96 -5.31 1.69
N GLY A 125 1.58 -6.39 1.19
CA GLY A 125 1.62 -7.67 1.89
C GLY A 125 2.34 -7.58 3.24
N TYR A 126 3.46 -6.86 3.31
CA TYR A 126 4.18 -6.63 4.56
C TYR A 126 3.35 -5.83 5.57
N HIS A 127 2.68 -4.76 5.13
CA HIS A 127 1.80 -3.98 6.00
C HIS A 127 0.64 -4.82 6.55
N HIS A 128 -0.04 -5.60 5.71
CA HIS A 128 -1.11 -6.48 6.19
C HIS A 128 -0.60 -7.56 7.16
N TYR A 129 0.59 -8.09 6.92
CA TYR A 129 1.21 -9.05 7.85
C TYR A 129 1.48 -8.42 9.23
N LEU A 130 2.09 -7.23 9.27
CA LEU A 130 2.37 -6.53 10.52
C LEU A 130 1.10 -6.16 11.27
N ILE A 131 0.15 -5.52 10.59
CA ILE A 131 -1.12 -5.10 11.20
C ILE A 131 -1.91 -6.32 11.67
N GLY A 132 -1.93 -7.41 10.89
CA GLY A 132 -2.55 -8.66 11.30
C GLY A 132 -1.92 -9.27 12.56
N LYS A 133 -0.61 -9.12 12.75
CA LYS A 133 0.07 -9.54 13.98
C LYS A 133 -0.36 -8.69 15.17
N ILE A 134 -0.37 -7.37 15.02
CA ILE A 134 -0.74 -6.43 16.09
C ILE A 134 -2.21 -6.59 16.49
N LEU A 135 -3.12 -6.64 15.52
CA LEU A 135 -4.56 -6.81 15.75
C LEU A 135 -4.94 -8.15 16.39
N LYS A 136 -4.07 -9.16 16.29
CA LYS A 136 -4.34 -10.47 16.88
C LYS A 136 -4.20 -10.46 18.41
N ASP A 137 -3.28 -9.63 18.90
CA ASP A 137 -2.86 -9.63 20.30
C ASP A 137 -3.43 -8.43 21.09
N ASN A 138 -4.09 -7.49 20.42
CA ASN A 138 -4.55 -6.22 21.00
C ASN A 138 -6.00 -5.90 20.60
N ASP A 139 -6.79 -5.47 21.57
CA ASP A 139 -8.20 -5.07 21.39
C ASP A 139 -8.32 -3.58 21.04
N VAL A 140 -7.43 -2.75 21.58
CA VAL A 140 -7.39 -1.30 21.39
C VAL A 140 -6.03 -0.88 20.86
N ILE A 141 -6.03 -0.05 19.83
CA ILE A 141 -4.81 0.49 19.23
C ILE A 141 -4.88 2.02 19.28
N PHE A 142 -3.88 2.61 19.93
CA PHE A 142 -3.64 4.05 19.87
C PHE A 142 -2.56 4.32 18.84
N TYR A 143 -2.79 5.30 17.97
CA TYR A 143 -1.83 5.75 16.98
C TYR A 143 -1.89 7.27 16.87
N GLU A 144 -0.79 7.88 16.46
CA GLU A 144 -0.71 9.32 16.26
C GLU A 144 -1.20 9.73 14.87
N ASP A 145 -1.91 10.85 14.80
CA ASP A 145 -2.24 11.48 13.51
C ASP A 145 -1.00 12.22 12.97
N LEU A 146 -0.17 11.49 12.22
CA LEU A 146 1.11 11.99 11.73
C LEU A 146 0.98 12.70 10.39
N ASP A 147 1.50 13.93 10.32
CA ASP A 147 1.77 14.59 9.04
C ASP A 147 3.08 14.04 8.43
N ILE A 148 2.94 12.94 7.69
CA ILE A 148 4.04 12.26 6.98
C ILE A 148 4.78 13.22 6.04
N CYS A 149 4.08 14.20 5.44
CA CYS A 149 4.72 15.17 4.54
C CYS A 149 5.72 16.04 5.31
N ASN A 150 5.39 16.44 6.54
CA ASN A 150 6.29 17.20 7.40
C ASN A 150 7.45 16.33 7.92
N MET A 151 7.22 15.05 8.22
CA MET A 151 8.29 14.14 8.67
C MET A 151 9.38 13.88 7.62
N VAL A 152 9.00 13.89 6.34
CA VAL A 152 9.96 13.65 5.23
C VAL A 152 10.62 14.95 4.76
N LYS A 153 10.01 16.10 5.06
CA LYS A 153 10.55 17.41 4.68
C LYS A 153 11.81 17.69 5.49
N LYS A 154 12.86 18.17 4.81
CA LYS A 154 14.04 18.68 5.53
C LYS A 154 13.61 19.84 6.44
N PRO A 155 14.08 19.88 7.70
CA PRO A 155 13.82 21.03 8.56
C PRO A 155 14.38 22.31 7.91
N LYS A 156 13.76 23.45 8.20
CA LYS A 156 14.34 24.74 7.79
C LYS A 156 15.69 24.89 8.49
N PRO A 157 16.73 25.38 7.82
CA PRO A 157 18.00 25.66 8.47
C PRO A 157 17.76 26.68 9.59
N ILE A 158 18.30 26.38 10.77
CA ILE A 158 18.26 27.27 11.93
C ILE A 158 19.60 28.01 11.92
N LYS A 159 19.55 29.34 11.91
CA LYS A 159 20.74 30.18 11.91
C LYS A 159 21.45 30.05 13.26
N ASP A 160 22.74 29.76 13.25
CA ASP A 160 23.56 29.74 14.46
C ASP A 160 23.83 31.18 14.92
N GLU A 161 23.36 31.51 16.12
CA GLU A 161 23.47 32.85 16.72
C GLU A 161 24.91 33.31 16.91
N LYS A 162 25.89 32.38 16.96
CA LYS A 162 27.30 32.70 17.21
C LYS A 162 28.12 32.89 15.93
N THR A 163 27.73 32.23 14.85
CA THR A 163 28.52 32.19 13.60
C THR A 163 27.81 32.86 12.43
N ASP A 164 26.55 33.26 12.62
CA ASP A 164 25.68 33.88 11.60
C ASP A 164 25.49 33.01 10.33
N GLN A 165 25.80 31.72 10.43
CA GLN A 165 25.71 30.71 9.38
C GLN A 165 24.40 29.90 9.50
N TYR A 166 23.96 29.33 8.38
CA TYR A 166 22.72 28.53 8.24
C TYR A 166 23.00 27.03 8.10
#